data_AF-A0A1B6FEH1-F1
#
_entry.id   AF-A0A1B6FEH1-F1
#
_cell.length_a   1.000
_cell.length_b   1.000
_cell.length_c   1.000
_cell.angle_alpha   90.00
_cell.angle_beta   90.00
_cell.angle_gamma   90.00
#
_symmetry.space_group_name_H-M   'P 1'
#
loop_
_entity.id
_entity.type
_entity.pdbx_description
1 polymer ?
#
loop_
_entity_poly.entity_id
_entity_poly.type
_entity_poly.pdbx_seq_one_letter_code
_entity_poly.pdbx_strand_id
1 'polypeptide(L)'
;MNLPPIQQGQVLQPGMGQQPQSQPQQQMQPQMQQPLQQAQDKLDNISKVKSLIGQLRESLAVTLKNAAHALHQNSQVDVGTVKSVDMAPPPRFDKSMEEFYSICDQIELHLKTSIECMNQGASSQRYLPLAVAATRTELIPNQDMNILTYPQYLSTVRAQVLYAKEVHDMLLTAAQNIAAAE
;
A
#
# COMPACT_ATOMS: atom_id res chain seq x y z
N MET A 1 -31.95 31.70 -58.24
CA MET A 1 -32.74 30.46 -58.36
C MET A 1 -32.34 29.83 -59.68
N ASN A 2 -31.92 28.57 -59.80
CA ASN A 2 -32.16 27.38 -59.01
C ASN A 2 -31.13 26.33 -59.52
N LEU A 3 -30.41 25.64 -58.63
CA LEU A 3 -29.75 24.35 -58.94
C LEU A 3 -30.84 23.27 -59.17
N PRO A 4 -30.57 21.99 -59.56
CA PRO A 4 -29.34 21.24 -59.93
C PRO A 4 -29.57 20.49 -61.30
N PRO A 5 -28.91 19.36 -61.73
CA PRO A 5 -28.74 18.02 -61.09
C PRO A 5 -27.29 17.44 -61.24
N ILE A 6 -26.79 16.59 -60.34
CA ILE A 6 -26.89 15.11 -60.21
C ILE A 6 -26.50 14.28 -61.47
N GLN A 7 -25.56 13.36 -61.20
CA GLN A 7 -25.34 12.01 -61.75
C GLN A 7 -24.23 11.71 -62.77
N GLN A 8 -23.35 10.82 -62.29
CA GLN A 8 -22.88 9.57 -62.90
C GLN A 8 -22.19 9.59 -64.27
N GLY A 9 -20.95 9.08 -64.25
CA GLY A 9 -20.55 8.01 -65.15
C GLY A 9 -19.22 8.23 -65.88
N GLN A 10 -18.43 7.15 -65.98
CA GLN A 10 -17.33 6.93 -66.93
C GLN A 10 -16.02 7.69 -66.63
N VAL A 11 -14.81 7.18 -66.86
CA VAL A 11 -14.29 6.01 -67.59
C VAL A 11 -12.84 5.76 -67.13
N LEU A 12 -12.41 4.50 -67.31
CA LEU A 12 -11.04 4.01 -67.15
C LEU A 12 -9.99 4.87 -67.88
N GLN A 13 -8.86 5.09 -67.20
CA GLN A 13 -7.60 5.44 -67.85
C GLN A 13 -6.43 4.80 -67.09
N PRO A 14 -5.57 4.00 -67.73
CA PRO A 14 -4.38 3.45 -67.10
C PRO A 14 -3.21 4.42 -67.30
N GLY A 15 -2.66 4.92 -66.20
CA GLY A 15 -1.52 5.84 -66.20
C GLY A 15 -0.49 5.40 -65.17
N MET A 16 0.75 5.19 -65.64
CA MET A 16 1.93 4.83 -64.88
C MET A 16 2.28 5.86 -63.80
N GLY A 17 2.98 5.44 -62.74
CA GLY A 17 3.90 6.34 -62.01
C GLY A 17 3.89 6.24 -60.49
N GLN A 18 4.89 5.54 -59.98
CA GLN A 18 5.70 5.76 -58.76
C GLN A 18 5.18 6.59 -57.56
N GLN A 19 5.32 5.93 -56.40
CA GLN A 19 5.55 6.42 -55.02
C GLN A 19 4.52 7.35 -54.35
N PRO A 20 4.14 6.99 -53.12
CA PRO A 20 4.09 8.01 -52.06
C PRO A 20 4.93 7.65 -50.83
N GLN A 21 5.68 8.66 -50.43
CA GLN A 21 6.49 8.82 -49.24
C GLN A 21 5.57 9.01 -48.02
N SER A 22 5.80 8.23 -46.97
CA SER A 22 5.07 8.25 -45.70
C SER A 22 5.48 9.45 -44.83
N GLN A 23 4.54 10.34 -44.53
CA GLN A 23 4.60 11.29 -43.41
C GLN A 23 3.79 10.71 -42.23
N PRO A 24 4.32 10.65 -40.99
CA PRO A 24 3.51 10.40 -39.82
C PRO A 24 2.90 11.71 -39.30
N GLN A 25 1.58 11.73 -39.23
CA GLN A 25 0.76 12.77 -38.61
C GLN A 25 0.84 12.60 -37.07
N GLN A 26 1.36 13.61 -36.36
CA GLN A 26 1.35 13.67 -34.90
C GLN A 26 -0.09 13.89 -34.40
N GLN A 27 -0.71 12.84 -33.86
CA GLN A 27 -1.87 12.96 -32.97
C GLN A 27 -1.36 13.17 -31.54
N MET A 28 -1.65 14.35 -31.00
CA MET A 28 -1.45 14.69 -29.59
C MET A 28 -2.61 14.11 -28.78
N GLN A 29 -2.36 13.00 -28.09
CA GLN A 29 -3.31 12.38 -27.17
C GLN A 29 -3.10 12.95 -25.76
N PRO A 30 -4.15 13.35 -25.01
CA PRO A 30 -3.99 13.84 -23.65
C PRO A 30 -3.54 12.70 -22.73
N GLN A 31 -2.38 12.89 -22.12
CA GLN A 31 -1.73 11.93 -21.24
C GLN A 31 -2.56 11.75 -19.96
N MET A 32 -2.97 10.51 -19.75
CA MET A 32 -3.74 10.02 -18.61
C MET A 32 -3.01 10.30 -17.28
N GLN A 33 -3.51 11.24 -16.49
CA GLN A 33 -3.10 11.45 -15.09
C GLN A 33 -3.70 10.36 -14.19
N GLN A 34 -3.22 9.12 -14.27
CA GLN A 34 -3.47 8.12 -13.22
C GLN A 34 -2.28 7.18 -13.06
N PRO A 35 -1.39 7.47 -12.09
CA PRO A 35 -0.89 6.37 -11.26
C PRO A 35 -0.89 6.67 -9.76
N LEU A 36 -1.28 7.87 -9.30
CA LEU A 36 -1.16 8.20 -7.87
C LEU A 36 -2.11 7.40 -6.97
N GLN A 37 -3.27 6.95 -7.47
CA GLN A 37 -4.26 6.24 -6.66
C GLN A 37 -3.86 4.77 -6.37
N GLN A 38 -3.25 4.07 -7.33
CA GLN A 38 -3.00 2.62 -7.23
C GLN A 38 -1.96 2.21 -6.19
N ALA A 39 -1.06 3.10 -5.80
CA ALA A 39 -0.06 2.78 -4.79
C ALA A 39 -0.57 3.00 -3.34
N GLN A 40 -1.65 3.78 -3.16
CA GLN A 40 -2.28 3.98 -1.86
C GLN A 40 -3.17 2.78 -1.49
N ASP A 41 -3.84 2.17 -2.47
CA ASP A 41 -4.62 0.93 -2.30
C ASP A 41 -3.76 -0.26 -1.82
N LYS A 42 -2.47 -0.29 -2.17
CA LYS A 42 -1.55 -1.39 -1.79
C LYS A 42 -1.12 -1.36 -0.31
N LEU A 43 -1.44 -0.29 0.43
CA LEU A 43 -1.01 -0.06 1.81
C LEU A 43 -2.18 0.19 2.78
N ASP A 44 -3.41 -0.18 2.40
CA ASP A 44 -4.57 0.00 3.28
C ASP A 44 -4.64 -1.09 4.36
N ASN A 45 -3.80 -0.91 5.39
CA ASN A 45 -3.76 -1.73 6.59
C ASN A 45 -5.15 -1.81 7.28
N ILE A 46 -5.98 -0.76 7.19
CA ILE A 46 -7.32 -0.75 7.77
C ILE A 46 -8.26 -1.67 6.99
N SER A 47 -8.23 -1.63 5.67
CA SER A 47 -9.00 -2.58 4.85
C SER A 47 -8.56 -4.02 5.08
N LYS A 48 -7.26 -4.26 5.29
CA LYS A 48 -6.75 -5.59 5.64
C LYS A 48 -7.26 -6.07 7.00
N VAL A 49 -7.28 -5.21 8.02
CA VAL A 49 -7.90 -5.52 9.34
C VAL A 49 -9.37 -5.88 9.16
N LYS A 50 -10.15 -5.07 8.43
CA LYS A 50 -11.58 -5.33 8.19
C LYS A 50 -11.81 -6.71 7.55
N SER A 51 -10.96 -7.13 6.61
CA SER A 51 -11.01 -8.46 6.00
C SER A 51 -10.67 -9.57 7.02
N LEU A 52 -9.67 -9.35 7.88
CA LEU A 52 -9.26 -10.31 8.91
C LEU A 52 -10.32 -10.51 9.99
N ILE A 53 -11.16 -9.51 10.30
CA ILE A 53 -12.27 -9.66 11.27
C ILE A 53 -13.23 -10.78 10.88
N GLY A 54 -13.52 -10.96 9.58
CA GLY A 54 -14.34 -12.07 9.10
C GLY A 54 -13.70 -13.43 9.39
N GLN A 55 -12.42 -13.57 9.05
CA GLN A 55 -11.63 -14.78 9.28
C GLN A 55 -11.48 -15.09 10.77
N LEU A 56 -11.31 -14.06 11.60
CA LEU A 56 -11.22 -14.20 13.05
C LEU A 56 -12.49 -14.82 13.64
N ARG A 57 -13.67 -14.35 13.19
CA ARG A 57 -14.96 -14.87 13.65
C ARG A 57 -15.13 -16.34 13.28
N GLU A 58 -14.75 -16.70 12.06
CA GLU A 58 -14.82 -18.08 11.57
C GLU A 58 -13.85 -18.99 12.33
N SER A 59 -12.58 -18.59 12.46
CA SER A 59 -11.56 -19.32 13.21
C SER A 59 -11.96 -19.53 14.69
N LEU A 60 -12.54 -18.51 15.33
CA LEU A 60 -13.08 -18.64 16.69
C LEU A 60 -14.20 -19.68 16.76
N ALA A 61 -15.15 -19.64 15.82
CA ALA A 61 -16.25 -20.60 15.78
C ALA A 61 -15.74 -22.05 15.60
N VAL A 62 -14.76 -22.25 14.71
CA VAL A 62 -14.10 -23.56 14.52
C VAL A 62 -13.37 -24.01 15.78
N THR A 63 -12.64 -23.11 16.44
CA THR A 63 -11.92 -23.39 17.68
C THR A 63 -12.87 -23.84 18.79
N LEU A 64 -13.98 -23.12 18.98
CA LEU A 64 -15.00 -23.48 19.96
C LEU A 64 -15.67 -24.83 19.64
N LYS A 65 -15.95 -25.10 18.35
CA LYS A 65 -16.51 -26.39 17.92
C LYS A 65 -15.54 -27.54 18.20
N ASN A 66 -14.25 -27.36 17.93
CA ASN A 66 -13.23 -28.37 18.20
C ASN A 66 -13.04 -28.58 19.70
N ALA A 67 -13.07 -27.52 20.51
CA ALA A 67 -13.03 -27.61 21.97
C ALA A 67 -14.23 -28.40 22.52
N ALA A 68 -15.44 -28.10 22.05
CA ALA A 68 -16.65 -28.81 22.46
C ALA A 68 -16.59 -30.30 22.09
N HIS A 69 -16.10 -30.65 20.90
CA HIS A 69 -15.88 -32.04 20.52
C HIS A 69 -14.84 -32.73 21.41
N ALA A 70 -13.72 -32.07 21.71
CA ALA A 70 -12.69 -32.63 22.58
C ALA A 70 -13.22 -32.91 24.00
N LEU A 71 -13.98 -31.97 24.57
CA LEU A 71 -14.62 -32.16 25.88
C LEU A 71 -15.65 -33.28 25.87
N HIS A 72 -16.49 -33.34 24.84
CA HIS A 72 -17.49 -34.40 24.71
C HIS A 72 -16.86 -35.78 24.54
N GLN A 73 -15.77 -35.85 23.77
CA GLN A 73 -15.00 -37.07 23.58
C GLN A 73 -14.38 -37.56 24.89
N ASN A 74 -13.73 -36.66 25.64
CA ASN A 74 -13.16 -36.99 26.94
C ASN A 74 -14.24 -37.50 27.90
N SER A 75 -15.39 -36.84 27.95
CA SER A 75 -16.53 -37.26 28.78
C SER A 75 -17.05 -38.66 28.42
N GLN A 76 -17.08 -39.05 27.14
CA GLN A 76 -17.50 -40.40 26.73
C GLN A 76 -16.51 -41.49 27.16
N VAL A 77 -15.22 -41.17 27.20
CA VAL A 77 -14.18 -42.07 27.70
C VAL A 77 -14.33 -42.22 29.22
N ASP A 78 -14.53 -41.13 29.95
CA ASP A 78 -14.68 -41.13 31.41
C ASP A 78 -15.90 -41.93 31.89
N VAL A 79 -17.01 -41.87 31.15
CA VAL A 79 -18.24 -42.64 31.45
C VAL A 79 -18.12 -44.11 31.02
N GLY A 80 -17.05 -44.49 30.32
CA GLY A 80 -16.80 -45.86 29.86
C GLY A 80 -17.63 -46.28 28.64
N THR A 81 -18.27 -45.31 27.96
CA THR A 81 -19.12 -45.54 26.78
C THR A 81 -18.29 -45.91 25.54
N VAL A 82 -17.05 -45.41 25.44
CA VAL A 82 -16.14 -45.67 24.32
C VAL A 82 -14.74 -46.03 24.86
N LYS A 83 -14.15 -47.12 24.35
CA LYS A 83 -12.77 -47.49 24.70
C LYS A 83 -11.79 -46.57 23.97
N SER A 84 -10.79 -46.03 24.68
CA SER A 84 -9.79 -45.10 24.15
C SER A 84 -9.07 -45.56 22.87
N VAL A 85 -9.05 -46.87 22.58
CA VAL A 85 -8.37 -47.47 21.41
C VAL A 85 -9.21 -47.37 20.13
N ASP A 86 -10.54 -47.25 20.22
CA ASP A 86 -11.46 -47.20 19.07
C ASP A 86 -11.78 -45.76 18.60
N MET A 87 -11.21 -44.75 19.25
CA MET A 87 -11.50 -43.35 18.92
C MET A 87 -10.62 -42.86 17.78
N ALA A 88 -11.28 -42.29 16.76
CA ALA A 88 -10.61 -41.46 15.77
C ALA A 88 -9.82 -40.33 16.48
N PRO A 89 -8.65 -39.92 15.95
CA PRO A 89 -7.89 -38.84 16.55
C PRO A 89 -8.79 -37.61 16.71
N PRO A 90 -8.81 -36.97 17.89
CA PRO A 90 -9.65 -35.80 18.12
C PRO A 90 -9.36 -34.73 17.06
N PRO A 91 -10.39 -33.97 16.62
CA PRO A 91 -10.17 -32.81 15.76
C PRO A 91 -9.11 -31.91 16.42
N ARG A 92 -8.11 -31.49 15.63
CA ARG A 92 -6.91 -30.80 16.14
C ARG A 92 -7.26 -29.41 16.66
N PHE A 93 -7.75 -29.34 17.89
CA PHE A 93 -8.04 -28.12 18.62
C PHE A 93 -6.83 -27.17 18.61
N ASP A 94 -5.63 -27.70 18.85
CA ASP A 94 -4.37 -26.94 18.84
C ASP A 94 -4.17 -26.18 17.53
N LYS A 95 -4.47 -26.82 16.39
CA LYS A 95 -4.33 -26.19 15.08
C LYS A 95 -5.30 -25.02 14.90
N SER A 96 -6.58 -25.21 15.26
CA SER A 96 -7.57 -24.13 15.18
C SER A 96 -7.24 -22.97 16.13
N MET A 97 -6.69 -23.28 17.30
CA MET A 97 -6.26 -22.28 18.27
C MET A 97 -5.04 -21.50 17.77
N GLU A 98 -4.05 -22.16 17.18
CA GLU A 98 -2.89 -21.51 16.56
C GLU A 98 -3.30 -20.59 15.41
N GLU A 99 -4.26 -21.02 14.58
CA GLU A 99 -4.82 -20.20 13.50
C GLU A 99 -5.56 -18.96 14.03
N PHE A 100 -6.32 -19.09 15.12
CA PHE A 100 -6.96 -17.96 15.79
C PHE A 100 -5.95 -16.93 16.26
N TYR A 101 -4.89 -17.36 16.96
CA TYR A 101 -3.84 -16.45 17.43
C TYR A 101 -3.07 -15.80 16.29
N SER A 102 -2.75 -16.55 15.24
CA SER A 102 -2.10 -16.01 14.04
C SER A 102 -2.91 -14.89 13.37
N ILE A 103 -4.24 -14.98 13.36
CA ILE A 103 -5.11 -13.91 12.84
C ILE A 103 -5.09 -12.70 13.77
N CYS A 104 -5.13 -12.90 15.10
CA CYS A 104 -4.99 -11.83 16.08
C CYS A 104 -3.68 -11.05 15.92
N ASP A 105 -2.55 -11.76 15.78
CA ASP A 105 -1.23 -11.17 15.59
C ASP A 105 -1.16 -10.33 14.31
N GLN A 106 -1.74 -10.82 13.22
CA GLN A 106 -1.83 -10.07 11.96
C GLN A 106 -2.67 -8.79 12.11
N ILE A 107 -3.81 -8.87 12.82
CA ILE A 107 -4.65 -7.70 13.09
C ILE A 107 -3.86 -6.67 13.91
N GLU A 108 -3.19 -7.11 14.98
CA GLU A 108 -2.37 -6.24 15.83
C GLU A 108 -1.27 -5.54 15.02
N LEU A 109 -0.56 -6.29 14.18
CA LEU A 109 0.50 -5.74 13.34
C LEU A 109 -0.04 -4.65 12.39
N HIS A 110 -1.14 -4.90 11.70
CA HIS A 110 -1.74 -3.90 10.81
C HIS A 110 -2.25 -2.67 11.55
N LEU A 111 -2.81 -2.83 12.75
CA LEU A 111 -3.25 -1.69 13.57
C LEU A 111 -2.06 -0.86 14.06
N LYS A 112 -1.01 -1.50 14.58
CA LYS A 112 0.25 -0.82 14.97
C LYS A 112 0.86 -0.05 13.80
N THR A 113 0.89 -0.68 12.62
CA THR A 113 1.41 -0.06 11.40
C THR A 113 0.57 1.16 11.00
N SER A 114 -0.76 1.07 11.10
CA SER A 114 -1.67 2.20 10.80
C SER A 114 -1.42 3.39 11.72
N ILE A 115 -1.25 3.13 13.03
CA ILE A 115 -0.93 4.17 14.02
C ILE A 115 0.40 4.84 13.67
N GLU A 116 1.42 4.05 13.33
CA GLU A 116 2.73 4.59 12.97
C GLU A 116 2.67 5.45 11.70
N CYS A 117 1.91 5.02 10.67
CA CYS A 117 1.68 5.81 9.47
C CYS A 117 0.96 7.14 9.77
N MET A 118 -0.01 7.14 10.69
CA MET A 118 -0.69 8.36 11.12
C MET A 118 0.27 9.31 11.85
N ASN A 119 1.09 8.79 12.76
CA ASN A 119 2.08 9.56 13.50
C ASN A 119 3.15 10.14 12.56
N GLN A 120 3.61 9.34 11.59
CA GLN A 120 4.53 9.77 10.56
C GLN A 120 3.92 10.89 9.71
N GLY A 121 2.64 10.76 9.31
CA GLY A 121 1.92 11.79 8.56
C GLY A 121 1.79 13.10 9.34
N ALA A 122 1.40 13.03 10.61
CA ALA A 122 1.31 14.19 11.49
C ALA A 122 2.67 14.87 11.71
N SER A 123 3.72 14.08 11.93
CA SER A 123 5.09 14.59 12.10
C SER A 123 5.61 15.25 10.82
N SER A 124 5.35 14.63 9.66
CA SER A 124 5.69 15.20 8.36
C SER A 124 5.08 16.59 8.20
N GLN A 125 3.76 16.74 8.42
CA GLN A 125 3.08 18.04 8.32
C GLN A 125 3.59 19.08 9.33
N ARG A 126 3.99 18.64 10.53
CA ARG A 126 4.47 19.54 11.59
C ARG A 126 5.88 20.07 11.31
N TYR A 127 6.80 19.22 10.86
CA TYR A 127 8.22 19.57 10.71
C TYR A 127 8.58 19.98 9.28
N LEU A 128 7.77 19.57 8.30
CA LEU A 128 7.92 19.95 6.91
C LEU A 128 6.53 20.15 6.27
N PRO A 129 5.95 21.35 6.31
CA PRO A 129 4.59 21.65 5.83
C PRO A 129 4.52 21.71 4.29
N LEU A 130 5.11 20.73 3.61
CA LEU A 130 5.08 20.54 2.17
C LEU A 130 4.47 19.16 1.89
N ALA A 131 3.61 19.07 0.89
CA ALA A 131 3.04 17.79 0.51
C ALA A 131 4.12 16.90 -0.11
N VAL A 132 4.11 15.59 0.16
CA VAL A 132 5.09 14.65 -0.38
C VAL A 132 4.39 13.65 -1.30
N ALA A 133 4.78 13.64 -2.56
CA ALA A 133 4.37 12.63 -3.53
C ALA A 133 5.21 11.36 -3.33
N ALA A 134 4.83 10.52 -2.36
CA ALA A 134 5.59 9.34 -1.93
C ALA A 134 5.91 8.33 -3.04
N THR A 135 5.05 8.25 -4.06
CA THR A 135 5.13 7.25 -5.14
C THR A 135 5.80 7.78 -6.39
N ARG A 136 6.20 9.06 -6.38
CA ARG A 136 6.75 9.76 -7.53
C ARG A 136 8.24 10.02 -7.34
N THR A 137 9.05 9.47 -8.24
CA THR A 137 10.51 9.62 -8.29
C THR A 137 10.99 10.65 -9.31
N GLU A 138 10.19 10.92 -10.35
CA GLU A 138 10.58 11.78 -11.47
C GLU A 138 10.29 13.26 -11.19
N LEU A 139 11.22 14.14 -11.62
CA LEU A 139 11.08 15.59 -11.57
C LEU A 139 10.02 16.05 -12.57
N ILE A 140 9.03 16.84 -12.12
CA ILE A 140 8.01 17.39 -13.02
C ILE A 140 8.48 18.76 -13.52
N PRO A 141 8.52 19.02 -14.84
CA PRO A 141 8.65 20.38 -15.33
C PRO A 141 7.40 21.18 -14.93
N ASN A 142 7.58 22.37 -14.34
CA ASN A 142 6.54 23.21 -13.70
C ASN A 142 5.89 22.61 -12.44
N GLN A 143 6.66 22.12 -11.46
CA GLN A 143 6.09 21.80 -10.16
C GLN A 143 5.57 23.04 -9.44
N ASP A 144 4.33 22.96 -8.94
CA ASP A 144 3.89 23.74 -7.79
C ASP A 144 4.96 23.66 -6.69
N MET A 145 5.49 24.79 -6.23
CA MET A 145 6.53 24.88 -5.19
C MET A 145 6.13 24.20 -3.86
N ASN A 146 4.89 23.76 -3.72
CA ASN A 146 4.32 23.19 -2.50
C ASN A 146 4.35 21.66 -2.41
N ILE A 147 4.88 20.94 -3.41
CA ILE A 147 4.89 19.47 -3.42
C ILE A 147 6.29 18.92 -3.72
N LEU A 148 6.84 18.11 -2.80
CA LEU A 148 8.11 17.42 -2.95
C LEU A 148 7.93 15.99 -3.49
N THR A 149 8.85 15.53 -4.32
CA THR A 149 9.01 14.10 -4.61
C THR A 149 9.62 13.37 -3.42
N TYR A 150 9.48 12.04 -3.36
CA TYR A 150 10.08 11.26 -2.26
C TYR A 150 11.62 11.42 -2.17
N PRO A 151 12.39 11.42 -3.28
CA PRO A 151 13.82 11.71 -3.22
C PRO A 151 14.16 13.12 -2.72
N GLN A 152 13.39 14.14 -3.14
CA GLN A 152 13.57 15.52 -2.67
C GLN A 152 13.31 15.62 -1.17
N TYR A 153 12.19 15.05 -0.70
CA TYR A 153 11.86 14.95 0.72
C TYR A 153 13.01 14.33 1.53
N LEU A 154 13.53 13.18 1.07
CA LEU A 154 14.62 12.50 1.76
C LEU A 154 15.92 13.33 1.80
N SER A 155 16.22 14.06 0.72
CA SER A 155 17.33 15.00 0.68
C SER A 155 17.17 16.13 1.71
N THR A 156 15.98 16.74 1.77
CA THR A 156 15.64 17.78 2.73
C THR A 156 15.78 17.30 4.16
N VAL A 157 15.22 16.13 4.49
CA VAL A 157 15.31 15.55 5.84
C VAL A 157 16.77 15.29 6.23
N ARG A 158 17.59 14.74 5.33
CA ARG A 158 19.02 14.52 5.59
C ARG A 158 19.77 15.83 5.87
N ALA A 159 19.49 16.87 5.11
CA ALA A 159 20.10 18.19 5.34
C ALA A 159 19.68 18.78 6.69
N GLN A 160 18.41 18.66 7.07
CA GLN A 160 17.91 19.08 8.38
C GLN A 160 18.59 18.33 9.53
N VAL A 161 18.75 17.01 9.42
CA VAL A 161 19.44 16.18 10.42
C VAL A 161 20.91 16.57 10.54
N LEU A 162 21.60 16.78 9.42
CA LEU A 162 22.99 17.21 9.42
C LEU A 162 23.15 18.58 10.11
N TYR A 163 22.31 19.54 9.75
CA TYR A 163 22.32 20.87 10.35
C TYR A 163 22.07 20.82 11.87
N ALA A 164 21.09 20.03 12.32
CA ALA A 164 20.82 19.86 13.75
C ALA A 164 22.02 19.25 14.49
N LYS A 165 22.73 18.30 13.87
CA LYS A 165 23.97 17.74 14.41
C LYS A 165 25.08 18.79 14.51
N GLU A 166 25.28 19.59 13.47
CA GLU A 166 26.29 20.66 13.47
C GLU A 166 26.05 21.68 14.60
N VAL A 167 24.79 22.08 14.80
CA VAL A 167 24.40 22.97 15.91
C VAL A 167 24.66 22.30 17.26
N HIS A 168 24.31 21.02 17.42
CA HIS A 168 24.58 20.26 18.64
C HIS A 168 26.09 20.22 18.94
N ASP A 169 26.92 19.87 17.96
CA ASP A 169 28.36 19.72 18.14
C ASP A 169 29.03 21.06 18.45
N MET A 170 28.54 22.15 17.87
CA MET A 170 28.97 23.52 18.19
C MET A 170 28.61 23.89 19.63
N LEU A 171 27.37 23.63 20.07
CA LEU A 171 26.93 23.89 21.44
C LEU A 171 27.69 23.05 22.46
N LEU A 172 27.96 21.78 22.16
CA LEU A 172 28.75 20.89 23.01
C LEU A 172 30.18 21.39 23.18
N THR A 173 30.81 21.81 22.07
CA THR A 173 32.16 22.38 22.09
C THR A 173 32.21 23.67 22.92
N ALA A 174 31.23 24.55 22.73
CA ALA A 174 31.12 25.79 23.51
C ALA A 174 30.94 25.50 25.02
N ALA A 175 30.08 24.55 25.38
CA ALA A 175 29.86 24.16 26.77
C ALA A 175 31.12 23.58 27.43
N GLN A 176 31.87 22.74 26.72
CA GLN A 176 33.14 22.18 27.19
C GLN A 176 34.19 23.27 27.41
N ASN A 177 34.28 24.25 26.51
CA ASN A 177 35.21 25.37 26.64
C ASN A 177 34.90 26.25 27.86
N ILE A 178 33.62 26.42 28.19
CA ILE A 178 33.21 27.16 29.40
C ILE A 178 33.57 26.36 30.65
N ALA A 179 33.23 25.07 30.70
CA ALA A 179 33.51 24.22 31.85
C ALA A 179 35.01 24.01 32.11
N ALA A 180 35.85 24.09 31.08
CA ALA A 180 37.30 24.01 31.20
C ALA A 180 37.96 25.36 31.57
N ALA A 181 37.21 26.46 31.52
CA ALA A 181 37.69 27.79 31.88
C ALA A 181 37.40 28.17 33.35
N GLU A 182 36.68 27.33 34.09
CA GLU A 182 36.52 27.37 35.55
C GLU A 182 37.54 26.46 36.26
#